data_AF-A0AAU9TDB1-F1
#
_entry.id   AF-A0AAU9TDB1-F1
#
_cell.length_a   1.000
_cell.length_b   1.000
_cell.length_c   1.000
_cell.angle_alpha   90.00
_cell.angle_beta   90.00
_cell.angle_gamma   90.00
#
_symmetry.space_group_name_H-M   'P 1'
#
loop_
_entity.id
_entity.type
_entity.pdbx_description
1 polymer ?
#
loop_
_entity_poly.entity_id
_entity_poly.type
_entity_poly.pdbx_seq_one_letter_code
_entity_poly.pdbx_strand_id
1 'polypeptide(L)'
;MLLTASKVYVRHPELAAAKANRDFVLRAVCSAVDTIAAVARGRAPPPSGTNRVPVEGPGELAQALDDFDERMVMEPLAYSELRTRPSLEERLESIISGAALMADSSCTRDERRERIVAECNAVRQALQDLLHEYMSNAGRAEQSEGLERALEQMCRKTRDLRRQLRKAVVDHVSDSFLETNVPLLVLLEAARSGNEKEVEEYAIVFTEHANKLVEVANLVCSMSNNEDGVKMVRHAAGQIESLCPQVINAARVLAARSRSRVAQENASAFARAWEAAVRLLTDAVDDVTTIDDFLAVSENHILEDVNKCVVALQEGDPDSLERTAGAIRGRAARVCSVVTQEMDNYEPCIYTKRVLEAVTVLRDQGK
;
A
#
# COMPACT_ATOMS: atom_id res chain seq x y z
N MET A 1 24.61 -8.89 -6.69
CA MET A 1 24.99 -7.52 -6.26
C MET A 1 26.36 -7.44 -5.59
N LEU A 2 26.74 -8.32 -4.65
CA LEU A 2 28.02 -8.18 -3.91
C LEU A 2 29.25 -8.13 -4.84
N LEU A 3 29.26 -9.00 -5.86
CA LEU A 3 30.32 -9.04 -6.87
C LEU A 3 30.45 -7.71 -7.64
N THR A 4 29.33 -7.16 -8.13
CA THR A 4 29.34 -5.91 -8.93
C THR A 4 29.72 -4.71 -8.06
N ALA A 5 29.18 -4.62 -6.84
CA ALA A 5 29.50 -3.55 -5.90
C ALA A 5 30.98 -3.58 -5.49
N SER A 6 31.54 -4.76 -5.24
CA SER A 6 32.96 -4.94 -4.92
C SER A 6 33.87 -4.59 -6.10
N LYS A 7 33.53 -5.04 -7.32
CA LYS A 7 34.28 -4.70 -8.55
C LYS A 7 34.34 -3.19 -8.76
N VAL A 8 33.21 -2.50 -8.60
CA VAL A 8 33.14 -1.05 -8.75
C VAL A 8 33.98 -0.34 -7.69
N TYR A 9 33.88 -0.74 -6.42
CA TYR A 9 34.68 -0.13 -5.36
C TYR A 9 36.19 -0.34 -5.55
N VAL A 10 36.61 -1.54 -5.98
CA VAL A 10 38.04 -1.79 -6.29
C VAL A 10 38.51 -0.94 -7.47
N ARG A 11 37.65 -0.72 -8.47
CA ARG A 11 38.02 0.06 -9.66
C ARG A 11 38.01 1.56 -9.41
N HIS A 12 37.09 2.04 -8.58
CA HIS A 12 36.86 3.45 -8.27
C HIS A 12 36.77 3.64 -6.74
N PRO A 13 37.87 3.42 -6.00
CA PRO A 13 37.87 3.48 -4.53
C PRO A 13 37.66 4.90 -3.99
N GLU A 14 37.86 5.92 -4.82
CA GLU A 14 37.64 7.33 -4.50
C GLU A 14 36.16 7.68 -4.34
N LEU A 15 35.25 6.88 -4.88
CA LEU A 15 33.81 7.15 -4.84
C LEU A 15 33.20 6.61 -3.54
N ALA A 16 32.80 7.52 -2.65
CA ALA A 16 32.12 7.17 -1.39
C ALA A 16 30.85 6.33 -1.61
N ALA A 17 30.08 6.65 -2.66
CA ALA A 17 28.88 5.90 -3.04
C ALA A 17 29.17 4.44 -3.43
N ALA A 18 30.33 4.16 -4.05
CA ALA A 18 30.75 2.79 -4.36
C ALA A 18 31.05 1.99 -3.09
N LYS A 19 31.73 2.62 -2.12
CA LYS A 19 31.99 2.04 -0.80
C LYS A 19 30.69 1.74 -0.06
N ALA A 20 29.77 2.71 -0.01
CA ALA A 20 28.49 2.58 0.66
C ALA A 20 27.67 1.39 0.12
N ASN A 21 27.56 1.26 -1.21
CA ASN A 21 26.89 0.14 -1.85
C ASN A 21 27.54 -1.22 -1.50
N ARG A 22 28.87 -1.31 -1.54
CA ARG A 22 29.58 -2.54 -1.15
C ARG A 22 29.30 -2.91 0.31
N ASP A 23 29.43 -1.94 1.21
CA ASP A 23 29.28 -2.15 2.65
C ASP A 23 27.84 -2.51 3.03
N PHE A 24 26.85 -1.94 2.33
CA PHE A 24 25.46 -2.36 2.45
C PHE A 24 25.27 -3.82 2.06
N VAL A 25 25.67 -4.21 0.85
CA VAL A 25 25.44 -5.58 0.37
C VAL A 25 26.20 -6.59 1.22
N LEU A 26 27.42 -6.26 1.66
CA LEU A 26 28.19 -7.12 2.56
C LEU A 26 27.46 -7.32 3.90
N ARG A 27 26.99 -6.23 4.52
CA ARG A 27 26.21 -6.31 5.78
C ARG A 27 24.94 -7.13 5.60
N ALA A 28 24.21 -6.94 4.49
CA ALA A 28 23.01 -7.69 4.18
C ALA A 28 23.30 -9.21 4.06
N VAL A 29 24.40 -9.58 3.38
CA VAL A 29 24.83 -10.99 3.27
C VAL A 29 25.20 -11.57 4.64
N CYS A 30 25.98 -10.85 5.46
CA CYS A 30 26.32 -11.32 6.81
C CYS A 30 25.07 -11.50 7.68
N SER A 31 24.19 -10.50 7.70
CA SER A 31 22.92 -10.55 8.42
C SER A 31 22.04 -11.72 7.99
N ALA A 32 21.98 -12.02 6.68
CA ALA A 32 21.24 -13.17 6.16
C ALA A 32 21.86 -14.50 6.64
N VAL A 33 23.19 -14.63 6.63
CA VAL A 33 23.88 -15.83 7.14
C VAL A 33 23.65 -16.02 8.63
N ASP A 34 23.72 -14.94 9.43
CA ASP A 34 23.46 -14.99 10.86
C ASP A 34 22.01 -15.40 11.16
N THR A 35 21.06 -14.89 10.37
CA THR A 35 19.64 -15.26 10.44
C THR A 35 19.44 -16.73 10.11
N ILE A 36 20.02 -17.22 9.01
CA ILE A 36 19.95 -18.65 8.63
C ILE A 36 20.55 -19.53 9.74
N ALA A 37 21.69 -19.13 10.30
CA ALA A 37 22.34 -19.87 11.39
C ALA A 37 21.51 -19.89 12.67
N ALA A 38 20.82 -18.79 13.00
CA ALA A 38 19.92 -18.72 14.15
C ALA A 38 18.71 -19.63 13.96
N VAL A 39 18.02 -19.52 12.81
CA VAL A 39 16.83 -20.31 12.48
C VAL A 39 17.18 -21.81 12.43
N ALA A 40 18.28 -22.19 11.80
CA ALA A 40 18.74 -23.58 11.76
C ALA A 40 19.06 -24.17 13.14
N ARG A 41 19.32 -23.33 14.14
CA ARG A 41 19.56 -23.71 15.54
C ARG A 41 18.30 -23.58 16.42
N GLY A 42 17.14 -23.29 15.83
CA GLY A 42 15.89 -23.07 16.57
C GLY A 42 15.92 -21.84 17.47
N ARG A 43 16.80 -20.88 17.20
CA ARG A 43 16.88 -19.60 17.94
C ARG A 43 16.08 -18.55 17.19
N ALA A 44 15.50 -17.61 17.95
CA ALA A 44 14.92 -16.41 17.36
C ALA A 44 16.00 -15.70 16.52
N PRO A 45 15.66 -15.21 15.32
CA PRO A 45 16.58 -14.45 14.50
C PRO A 45 17.06 -13.21 15.26
N PRO A 46 18.33 -12.80 15.07
CA PRO A 46 18.81 -11.55 15.65
C PRO A 46 17.94 -10.38 15.16
N PRO A 47 17.71 -9.33 15.97
CA PRO A 47 16.94 -8.18 15.54
C PRO A 47 17.55 -7.65 14.24
N SER A 48 16.75 -7.61 13.17
CA SER A 48 17.11 -7.03 11.89
C SER A 48 17.68 -5.63 12.15
N GLY A 49 18.80 -5.26 11.52
CA GLY A 49 19.43 -3.94 11.70
C GLY A 49 18.57 -2.72 11.30
N THR A 50 17.31 -2.95 10.91
CA THR A 50 16.24 -1.97 10.86
C THR A 50 15.68 -1.80 12.28
N ASN A 51 15.84 -0.61 12.88
CA ASN A 51 15.37 -0.25 14.24
C ASN A 51 13.85 -0.39 14.49
N ARG A 52 13.09 -1.06 13.62
CA ARG A 52 11.66 -1.33 13.78
C ARG A 52 11.46 -2.73 14.37
N VAL A 53 10.84 -2.77 15.55
CA VAL A 53 10.27 -4.01 16.10
C VAL A 53 9.29 -4.55 15.05
N PRO A 54 9.32 -5.85 14.71
CA PRO A 54 8.28 -6.44 13.88
C PRO A 54 6.95 -6.22 14.58
N VAL A 55 6.09 -5.39 14.01
CA VAL A 55 4.69 -5.34 14.42
C VAL A 55 4.13 -6.69 13.98
N GLU A 56 3.99 -7.61 14.93
CA GLU A 56 3.32 -8.90 14.73
C GLU A 56 1.83 -8.70 14.98
N GLY A 57 1.00 -9.27 14.11
CA GLY A 57 -0.45 -9.19 14.22
C GLY A 57 -1.13 -8.44 13.07
N PRO A 58 -2.47 -8.40 13.09
CA PRO A 58 -3.30 -7.79 12.06
C PRO A 58 -3.08 -6.28 11.97
N GLY A 59 -3.73 -5.66 11.00
CA GLY A 59 -3.74 -4.21 10.84
C GLY A 59 -4.33 -3.51 12.07
N GLU A 60 -3.65 -2.49 12.57
CA GLU A 60 -4.04 -1.79 13.80
C GLU A 60 -5.46 -1.20 13.72
N LEU A 61 -5.83 -0.63 12.57
CA LEU A 61 -7.15 -0.01 12.38
C LEU A 61 -8.23 -1.06 12.13
N ALA A 62 -7.90 -2.14 11.42
CA ALA A 62 -8.80 -3.28 11.24
C ALA A 62 -9.11 -3.95 12.58
N GLN A 63 -8.07 -4.21 13.39
CA GLN A 63 -8.21 -4.75 14.74
C GLN A 63 -8.98 -3.79 15.66
N ALA A 64 -8.72 -2.49 15.61
CA ALA A 64 -9.47 -1.51 16.41
C ALA A 64 -10.98 -1.51 16.08
N LEU A 65 -11.33 -1.63 14.78
CA LEU A 65 -12.71 -1.76 14.33
C LEU A 65 -13.35 -3.07 14.82
N ASP A 66 -12.64 -4.19 14.74
CA ASP A 66 -13.13 -5.50 15.20
C ASP A 66 -13.33 -5.50 16.72
N ASP A 67 -12.34 -5.04 17.49
CA ASP A 67 -12.42 -4.86 18.94
C ASP A 67 -13.60 -3.97 19.36
N PHE A 68 -13.91 -2.95 18.56
CA PHE A 68 -15.01 -2.04 18.84
C PHE A 68 -16.38 -2.68 18.53
N ASP A 69 -16.50 -3.38 17.40
CA ASP A 69 -17.69 -4.16 17.02
C ASP A 69 -18.02 -5.22 18.08
N GLU A 70 -17.01 -5.89 18.67
CA GLU A 70 -17.21 -6.86 19.74
C GLU A 70 -17.65 -6.19 21.06
N ARG A 71 -17.03 -5.07 21.43
CA ARG A 71 -17.28 -4.43 22.75
C ARG A 71 -18.57 -3.64 22.84
N MET A 72 -19.14 -3.21 21.71
CA MET A 72 -20.40 -2.45 21.72
C MET A 72 -21.62 -3.34 22.02
N VAL A 73 -21.51 -4.65 21.81
CA VAL A 73 -22.58 -5.62 22.05
C VAL A 73 -22.44 -6.17 23.47
N MET A 74 -23.40 -5.86 24.33
CA MET A 74 -23.40 -6.35 25.71
C MET A 74 -24.80 -6.50 26.28
N GLU A 75 -24.91 -7.26 27.37
CA GLU A 75 -26.15 -7.33 28.12
C GLU A 75 -26.50 -5.97 28.72
N PRO A 76 -27.78 -5.52 28.69
CA PRO A 76 -28.17 -4.22 29.22
C PRO A 76 -27.81 -4.04 30.71
N LEU A 77 -27.82 -5.12 31.50
CA LEU A 77 -27.43 -5.12 32.91
C LEU A 77 -25.91 -4.91 33.12
N ALA A 78 -25.09 -5.22 32.13
CA ALA A 78 -23.63 -5.01 32.17
C ALA A 78 -23.24 -3.56 31.83
N TYR A 79 -24.17 -2.78 31.25
CA TYR A 79 -23.92 -1.40 30.89
C TYR A 79 -23.68 -0.52 32.12
N SER A 80 -22.65 0.32 32.05
CA SER A 80 -22.35 1.30 33.08
C SER A 80 -22.01 2.64 32.41
N GLU A 81 -22.81 3.66 32.66
CA GLU A 81 -22.58 4.99 32.09
C GLU A 81 -21.20 5.56 32.48
N LEU A 82 -20.72 5.28 33.71
CA LEU A 82 -19.42 5.78 34.19
C LEU A 82 -18.20 5.06 33.59
N ARG A 83 -18.38 3.87 33.01
CA ARG A 83 -17.26 3.02 32.54
C ARG A 83 -17.37 2.66 31.06
N THR A 84 -18.53 2.14 30.65
CA THR A 84 -18.76 1.67 29.28
C THR A 84 -18.79 2.84 28.30
N ARG A 85 -19.54 3.90 28.62
CA ARG A 85 -19.65 5.09 27.76
C ARG A 85 -18.29 5.72 27.43
N PRO A 86 -17.47 6.14 28.41
CA PRO A 86 -16.18 6.74 28.08
C PRO A 86 -15.26 5.77 27.33
N SER A 87 -15.31 4.47 27.63
CA SER A 87 -14.50 3.48 26.93
C SER A 87 -14.88 3.31 25.45
N LEU A 88 -16.18 3.30 25.13
CA LEU A 88 -16.64 3.21 23.74
C LEU A 88 -16.36 4.52 22.98
N GLU A 89 -16.56 5.67 23.61
CA GLU A 89 -16.25 6.98 23.01
C GLU A 89 -14.76 7.12 22.70
N GLU A 90 -13.87 6.75 23.65
CA GLU A 90 -12.42 6.78 23.44
C GLU A 90 -11.98 5.85 22.30
N ARG A 91 -12.51 4.62 22.24
CA ARG A 91 -12.22 3.67 21.17
C ARG A 91 -12.67 4.19 19.81
N LEU A 92 -13.88 4.77 19.74
CA LEU A 92 -14.38 5.30 18.48
C LEU A 92 -13.54 6.50 18.01
N GLU A 93 -13.14 7.41 18.90
CA GLU A 93 -12.29 8.53 18.53
C GLU A 93 -10.87 8.09 18.12
N SER A 94 -10.34 6.99 18.67
CA SER A 94 -9.11 6.38 18.18
C SER A 94 -9.25 5.86 16.74
N ILE A 95 -10.36 5.18 16.42
CA ILE A 95 -10.68 4.72 15.06
C ILE A 95 -10.83 5.92 14.10
N ILE A 96 -11.56 6.96 14.52
CA ILE A 96 -11.76 8.17 13.72
C ILE A 96 -10.44 8.90 13.47
N SER A 97 -9.53 8.92 14.46
CA SER A 97 -8.18 9.48 14.29
C SER A 97 -7.38 8.70 13.24
N GLY A 98 -7.46 7.37 13.25
CA GLY A 98 -6.85 6.52 12.21
C GLY A 98 -7.47 6.75 10.83
N ALA A 99 -8.79 6.88 10.75
CA ALA A 99 -9.52 7.20 9.53
C ALA A 99 -9.14 8.60 8.98
N ALA A 100 -8.92 9.58 9.86
CA ALA A 100 -8.52 10.94 9.49
C ALA A 100 -7.12 10.96 8.86
N LEU A 101 -6.15 10.21 9.41
CA LEU A 101 -4.82 10.08 8.81
C LEU A 101 -4.90 9.54 7.37
N MET A 102 -5.82 8.61 7.11
CA MET A 102 -6.06 8.11 5.76
C MET A 102 -6.78 9.15 4.90
N ALA A 103 -7.75 9.89 5.44
CA ALA A 103 -8.48 10.92 4.71
C ALA A 103 -7.60 12.12 4.32
N ASP A 104 -6.64 12.48 5.16
CA ASP A 104 -5.73 13.63 5.01
C ASP A 104 -4.42 13.29 4.26
N SER A 105 -4.24 12.03 3.86
CA SER A 105 -3.12 11.61 3.00
C SER A 105 -3.12 12.39 1.68
N SER A 106 -1.92 12.76 1.21
CA SER A 106 -1.72 13.47 -0.05
C SER A 106 -2.17 12.69 -1.30
N CYS A 107 -2.43 11.39 -1.16
CA CYS A 107 -2.97 10.55 -2.23
C CYS A 107 -4.49 10.33 -2.13
N THR A 108 -5.14 10.87 -1.12
CA THR A 108 -6.59 10.73 -0.98
C THR A 108 -7.29 11.76 -1.83
N ARG A 109 -8.17 11.29 -2.72
CA ARG A 109 -9.02 12.17 -3.55
C ARG A 109 -10.04 12.90 -2.69
N ASP A 110 -10.40 14.12 -3.09
CA ASP A 110 -11.35 14.96 -2.33
C ASP A 110 -12.69 14.28 -2.07
N GLU A 111 -13.28 13.65 -3.08
CA GLU A 111 -14.54 12.92 -2.90
C GLU A 111 -14.42 11.76 -1.90
N ARG A 112 -13.26 11.08 -1.89
CA ARG A 112 -12.99 9.98 -0.96
C ARG A 112 -12.85 10.51 0.46
N ARG A 113 -12.11 11.61 0.64
CA ARG A 113 -11.98 12.34 1.90
C ARG A 113 -13.34 12.75 2.44
N GLU A 114 -14.20 13.36 1.62
CA GLU A 114 -15.55 13.77 2.04
C GLU A 114 -16.42 12.58 2.47
N ARG A 115 -16.37 11.47 1.73
CA ARG A 115 -17.09 10.23 2.11
C ARG A 115 -16.61 9.65 3.44
N ILE A 116 -15.30 9.62 3.69
CA ILE A 116 -14.75 9.17 4.98
C ILE A 116 -15.22 10.09 6.11
N VAL A 117 -15.13 11.41 5.94
CA VAL A 117 -15.59 12.39 6.94
C VAL A 117 -17.08 12.21 7.24
N ALA A 118 -17.90 12.00 6.21
CA ALA A 118 -19.33 11.75 6.39
C ALA A 118 -19.59 10.48 7.20
N GLU A 119 -18.90 9.37 6.91
CA GLU A 119 -19.06 8.14 7.69
C GLU A 119 -18.50 8.25 9.11
N CYS A 120 -17.40 8.98 9.33
CA CYS A 120 -16.90 9.29 10.68
C CYS A 120 -17.94 10.05 11.52
N ASN A 121 -18.66 10.99 10.92
CA ASN A 121 -19.75 11.69 11.60
C ASN A 121 -20.97 10.79 11.81
N ALA A 122 -21.29 9.93 10.85
CA ALA A 122 -22.41 8.99 10.95
C ALA A 122 -22.19 7.94 12.04
N VAL A 123 -20.98 7.39 12.17
CA VAL A 123 -20.64 6.44 13.23
C VAL A 123 -20.64 7.10 14.61
N ARG A 124 -20.19 8.37 14.71
CA ARG A 124 -20.26 9.14 15.95
C ARG A 124 -21.71 9.35 16.39
N GLN A 125 -22.60 9.71 15.47
CA GLN A 125 -24.02 9.86 15.78
C GLN A 125 -24.65 8.53 16.20
N ALA A 126 -24.38 7.45 15.46
CA ALA A 126 -24.92 6.13 15.79
C ALA A 126 -24.46 5.64 17.17
N LEU A 127 -23.22 5.97 17.60
CA LEU A 127 -22.77 5.66 18.95
C LEU A 127 -23.56 6.42 20.01
N GLN A 128 -23.83 7.72 19.79
CA GLN A 128 -24.63 8.50 20.75
C GLN A 128 -26.06 7.98 20.87
N ASP A 129 -26.67 7.58 19.75
CA ASP A 129 -28.00 6.96 19.73
C ASP A 129 -27.99 5.61 20.49
N LEU A 130 -26.97 4.78 20.26
CA LEU A 130 -26.78 3.50 20.97
C LEU A 130 -26.61 3.68 22.48
N LEU A 131 -25.78 4.64 22.89
CA LEU A 131 -25.56 4.95 24.31
C LEU A 131 -26.86 5.44 24.97
N HIS A 132 -27.67 6.23 24.27
CA HIS A 132 -28.97 6.68 24.76
C HIS A 132 -29.95 5.51 24.98
N GLU A 133 -29.99 4.55 24.05
CA GLU A 133 -30.82 3.35 24.19
C GLU A 133 -30.34 2.45 25.33
N TYR A 134 -29.02 2.29 25.53
CA TYR A 134 -28.50 1.56 26.69
C TYR A 134 -28.88 2.22 28.02
N MET A 135 -28.84 3.54 28.12
CA MET A 135 -29.30 4.27 29.30
C MET A 135 -30.81 4.10 29.53
N SER A 136 -31.60 4.17 28.46
CA SER A 136 -33.05 3.99 28.51
C SER A 136 -33.45 2.55 28.88
N ASN A 137 -32.59 1.59 28.57
CA ASN A 137 -32.77 0.17 28.90
C ASN A 137 -32.08 -0.25 30.22
N ALA A 138 -31.55 0.71 30.98
CA ALA A 138 -30.85 0.44 32.24
C ALA A 138 -31.77 -0.23 33.27
N GLY A 139 -31.28 -1.29 33.91
CA GLY A 139 -32.02 -2.05 34.93
C GLY A 139 -33.04 -3.05 34.39
N ARG A 140 -33.14 -3.23 33.06
CA ARG A 140 -33.93 -4.30 32.44
C ARG A 140 -33.02 -5.46 32.05
N ALA A 141 -33.50 -6.69 32.24
CA ALA A 141 -32.76 -7.89 31.86
C ALA A 141 -32.81 -8.16 30.35
N GLU A 142 -33.94 -7.84 29.71
CA GLU A 142 -34.16 -8.07 28.28
C GLU A 142 -33.80 -6.84 27.44
N GLN A 143 -33.29 -7.09 26.24
CA GLN A 143 -33.02 -6.04 25.26
C GLN A 143 -34.35 -5.48 24.73
N SER A 144 -34.48 -4.15 24.70
CA SER A 144 -35.63 -3.50 24.07
C SER A 144 -35.47 -3.56 22.54
N GLU A 145 -36.59 -3.53 21.80
CA GLU A 145 -36.55 -3.38 20.34
C GLU A 145 -35.86 -2.07 19.90
N GLY A 146 -35.81 -1.05 20.77
CA GLY A 146 -35.05 0.18 20.54
C GLY A 146 -33.54 -0.07 20.56
N LEU A 147 -33.06 -0.78 21.58
CA LEU A 147 -31.66 -1.14 21.74
C LEU A 147 -31.18 -2.08 20.62
N GLU A 148 -31.99 -3.07 20.24
CA GLU A 148 -31.67 -3.99 19.14
C GLU A 148 -31.48 -3.22 17.82
N ARG A 149 -32.41 -2.31 17.49
CA ARG A 149 -32.28 -1.45 16.29
C ARG A 149 -31.07 -0.53 16.35
N ALA A 150 -30.75 0.04 17.51
CA ALA A 150 -29.57 0.89 17.65
C ALA A 150 -28.26 0.10 17.50
N LEU A 151 -28.20 -1.14 18.00
CA LEU A 151 -27.07 -2.04 17.78
C LEU A 151 -26.92 -2.38 16.30
N GLU A 152 -28.00 -2.75 15.62
CA GLU A 152 -27.98 -3.01 14.17
C GLU A 152 -27.50 -1.78 13.37
N GLN A 153 -28.00 -0.59 13.72
CA GLN A 153 -27.58 0.66 13.09
C GLN A 153 -26.10 0.93 13.33
N MET A 154 -25.59 0.69 14.53
CA MET A 154 -24.18 0.89 14.87
C MET A 154 -23.28 -0.06 14.08
N CYS A 155 -23.59 -1.37 14.07
CA CYS A 155 -22.88 -2.38 13.29
C CYS A 155 -22.89 -2.05 11.78
N ARG A 156 -24.01 -1.52 11.27
CA ARG A 156 -24.08 -1.05 9.89
C ARG A 156 -23.12 0.12 9.64
N LYS A 157 -23.07 1.10 10.54
CA LYS A 157 -22.22 2.28 10.38
C LYS A 157 -20.73 2.00 10.54
N THR A 158 -20.32 1.10 11.42
CA THR A 158 -18.92 0.65 11.47
C THR A 158 -18.53 -0.10 10.20
N ARG A 159 -19.43 -0.95 9.65
CA ARG A 159 -19.20 -1.62 8.37
C ARG A 159 -19.10 -0.66 7.19
N ASP A 160 -19.95 0.37 7.15
CA ASP A 160 -19.93 1.39 6.10
C ASP A 160 -18.61 2.18 6.15
N LEU A 161 -18.15 2.60 7.35
CA LEU A 161 -16.84 3.23 7.54
C LEU A 161 -15.69 2.30 7.11
N ARG A 162 -15.68 1.05 7.58
CA ARG A 162 -14.68 0.02 7.20
C ARG A 162 -14.61 -0.14 5.68
N ARG A 163 -15.75 -0.11 4.98
CA ARG A 163 -15.82 -0.16 3.52
C ARG A 163 -15.25 1.10 2.85
N GLN A 164 -15.54 2.30 3.36
CA GLN A 164 -14.96 3.53 2.80
C GLN A 164 -13.44 3.57 2.97
N LEU A 165 -12.93 3.11 4.11
CA LEU A 165 -11.49 3.01 4.38
C LEU A 165 -10.81 2.01 3.45
N ARG A 166 -11.36 0.80 3.28
CA ARG A 166 -10.84 -0.17 2.30
C ARG A 166 -10.79 0.41 0.89
N LYS A 167 -11.87 1.05 0.44
CA LYS A 167 -11.88 1.73 -0.86
C LYS A 167 -10.83 2.83 -0.97
N ALA A 168 -10.62 3.61 0.11
CA ALA A 168 -9.57 4.63 0.12
C ALA A 168 -8.18 4.01 -0.04
N VAL A 169 -7.88 2.91 0.67
CA VAL A 169 -6.64 2.16 0.47
C VAL A 169 -6.50 1.71 -0.99
N VAL A 170 -7.55 1.17 -1.60
CA VAL A 170 -7.53 0.77 -3.01
C VAL A 170 -7.34 1.96 -3.96
N ASP A 171 -7.94 3.12 -3.67
CA ASP A 171 -7.71 4.36 -4.44
C ASP A 171 -6.19 4.67 -4.49
N HIS A 172 -5.51 4.57 -3.33
CA HIS A 172 -4.06 4.79 -3.23
C HIS A 172 -3.24 3.74 -3.99
N VAL A 173 -3.63 2.47 -3.90
CA VAL A 173 -2.96 1.38 -4.63
C VAL A 173 -3.09 1.61 -6.14
N SER A 174 -4.30 1.89 -6.61
CA SER A 174 -4.59 2.11 -8.03
C SER A 174 -3.80 3.27 -8.61
N ASP A 175 -3.56 4.34 -7.84
CA ASP A 175 -2.82 5.52 -8.29
C ASP A 175 -1.31 5.37 -8.16
N SER A 176 -0.82 4.84 -7.03
CA SER A 176 0.62 4.80 -6.73
C SER A 176 1.36 3.66 -7.45
N PHE A 177 0.65 2.57 -7.79
CA PHE A 177 1.23 1.39 -8.43
C PHE A 177 1.00 1.34 -9.95
N LEU A 178 0.52 2.43 -10.55
CA LEU A 178 0.27 2.49 -12.00
C LEU A 178 1.56 2.60 -12.83
N GLU A 179 2.46 3.50 -12.47
CA GLU A 179 3.70 3.80 -13.22
C GLU A 179 4.95 3.75 -12.33
N THR A 180 5.25 2.57 -11.78
CA THR A 180 6.28 2.42 -10.73
C THR A 180 7.73 2.54 -11.23
N ASN A 181 7.96 2.49 -12.55
CA ASN A 181 9.31 2.43 -13.12
C ASN A 181 9.82 3.78 -13.66
N VAL A 182 8.95 4.77 -13.85
CA VAL A 182 9.32 6.03 -14.50
C VAL A 182 10.41 6.78 -13.73
N PRO A 183 10.33 6.96 -12.39
CA PRO A 183 11.39 7.67 -11.65
C PRO A 183 12.76 6.97 -11.72
N LEU A 184 12.78 5.63 -11.75
CA LEU A 184 14.02 4.86 -11.92
C LEU A 184 14.65 5.11 -13.31
N LEU A 185 13.84 5.05 -14.37
CA LEU A 185 14.31 5.22 -15.73
C LEU A 185 14.93 6.61 -15.94
N VAL A 186 14.26 7.65 -15.48
CA VAL A 186 14.74 9.03 -15.58
C VAL A 186 16.04 9.23 -14.79
N LEU A 187 16.12 8.71 -13.55
CA LEU A 187 17.33 8.74 -12.74
C LEU A 187 18.52 8.06 -13.43
N LEU A 188 18.29 6.87 -14.02
CA LEU A 188 19.34 6.12 -14.70
C LEU A 188 19.76 6.75 -16.02
N GLU A 189 18.86 7.43 -16.73
CA GLU A 189 19.20 8.13 -17.97
C GLU A 189 20.09 9.35 -17.73
N ALA A 190 19.78 10.14 -16.70
CA ALA A 190 20.65 11.23 -16.24
C ALA A 190 22.05 10.71 -15.84
N ALA A 191 22.08 9.58 -15.12
CA ALA A 191 23.34 8.93 -14.74
C ALA A 191 24.14 8.41 -15.94
N ARG A 192 23.49 7.83 -16.96
CA ARG A 192 24.15 7.39 -18.21
C ARG A 192 24.76 8.56 -18.98
N SER A 193 24.09 9.71 -18.95
CA SER A 193 24.57 10.95 -19.56
C SER A 193 25.74 11.58 -18.79
N GLY A 194 26.04 11.11 -17.59
CA GLY A 194 27.10 11.66 -16.72
C GLY A 194 26.70 12.99 -16.06
N ASN A 195 25.41 13.30 -16.02
CA ASN A 195 24.93 14.56 -15.44
C ASN A 195 24.71 14.42 -13.93
N GLU A 196 25.77 14.64 -13.16
CA GLU A 196 25.74 14.50 -11.69
C GLU A 196 24.68 15.41 -11.03
N LYS A 197 24.44 16.60 -11.59
CA LYS A 197 23.45 17.54 -11.03
C LYS A 197 22.02 17.01 -11.19
N GLU A 198 21.65 16.58 -12.39
CA GLU A 198 20.33 15.99 -12.64
C GLU A 198 20.12 14.71 -11.83
N VAL A 199 21.17 13.91 -11.60
CA VAL A 199 21.07 12.72 -10.75
C VAL A 199 20.67 13.07 -9.32
N GLU A 200 21.16 14.17 -8.74
CA GLU A 200 20.74 14.59 -7.41
C GLU A 200 19.28 15.12 -7.40
N GLU A 201 18.87 15.85 -8.44
CA GLU A 201 17.49 16.32 -8.60
C GLU A 201 16.51 15.13 -8.72
N TYR A 202 16.82 14.16 -9.60
CA TYR A 202 15.99 12.96 -9.78
C TYR A 202 16.09 11.96 -8.62
N ALA A 203 17.16 11.98 -7.83
CA ALA A 203 17.26 11.17 -6.62
C ALA A 203 16.22 11.58 -5.57
N ILE A 204 15.87 12.88 -5.50
CA ILE A 204 14.80 13.38 -4.61
C ILE A 204 13.46 12.81 -5.08
N VAL A 205 13.12 12.96 -6.36
CA VAL A 205 11.87 12.45 -6.96
C VAL A 205 11.76 10.93 -6.78
N PHE A 206 12.85 10.20 -6.99
CA PHE A 206 12.89 8.75 -6.79
C PHE A 206 12.66 8.37 -5.31
N THR A 207 13.24 9.13 -4.38
CA THR A 207 13.05 8.91 -2.93
C THR A 207 11.61 9.22 -2.51
N GLU A 208 11.02 10.30 -3.02
CA GLU A 208 9.62 10.65 -2.76
C GLU A 208 8.67 9.54 -3.27
N HIS A 209 8.92 9.03 -4.48
CA HIS A 209 8.15 7.91 -5.02
C HIS A 209 8.32 6.63 -4.17
N ALA A 210 9.55 6.29 -3.77
CA ALA A 210 9.83 5.16 -2.89
C ALA A 210 9.07 5.27 -1.55
N ASN A 211 9.13 6.45 -0.93
CA ASN A 211 8.40 6.73 0.31
C ASN A 211 6.90 6.60 0.11
N LYS A 212 6.37 7.02 -1.06
CA LYS A 212 4.95 6.91 -1.33
C LYS A 212 4.49 5.47 -1.48
N LEU A 213 5.26 4.62 -2.17
CA LEU A 213 4.96 3.18 -2.25
C LEU A 213 4.91 2.54 -0.86
N VAL A 214 5.86 2.89 0.02
CA VAL A 214 5.92 2.38 1.40
C VAL A 214 4.76 2.91 2.24
N GLU A 215 4.40 4.18 2.11
CA GLU A 215 3.25 4.78 2.79
C GLU A 215 1.95 4.04 2.43
N VAL A 216 1.70 3.83 1.14
CA VAL A 216 0.52 3.09 0.66
C VAL A 216 0.53 1.65 1.16
N ALA A 217 1.68 0.97 1.14
CA ALA A 217 1.82 -0.37 1.70
C ALA A 217 1.46 -0.44 3.19
N ASN A 218 1.81 0.58 3.98
CA ASN A 218 1.45 0.66 5.38
C ASN A 218 -0.05 0.91 5.60
N LEU A 219 -0.71 1.68 4.74
CA LEU A 219 -2.17 1.85 4.75
C LEU A 219 -2.89 0.55 4.40
N VAL A 220 -2.37 -0.23 3.45
CA VAL A 220 -2.87 -1.58 3.14
C VAL A 220 -2.75 -2.48 4.36
N CYS A 221 -1.59 -2.44 5.04
CA CYS A 221 -1.37 -3.22 6.25
C CYS A 221 -2.34 -2.85 7.38
N SER A 222 -2.63 -1.57 7.60
CA SER A 222 -3.45 -1.12 8.74
C SER A 222 -4.92 -1.54 8.63
N MET A 223 -5.42 -1.79 7.41
CA MET A 223 -6.81 -2.18 7.13
C MET A 223 -7.01 -3.67 6.85
N SER A 224 -5.98 -4.50 7.01
CA SER A 224 -6.04 -5.93 6.71
C SER A 224 -6.07 -6.79 7.97
N ASN A 225 -6.93 -7.81 7.97
CA ASN A 225 -6.95 -8.87 8.97
C ASN A 225 -6.11 -10.10 8.57
N ASN A 226 -5.51 -10.10 7.36
CA ASN A 226 -4.63 -11.18 6.91
C ASN A 226 -3.22 -10.99 7.47
N GLU A 227 -2.93 -11.58 8.63
CA GLU A 227 -1.64 -11.43 9.31
C GLU A 227 -0.44 -11.82 8.43
N ASP A 228 -0.54 -12.93 7.68
CA ASP A 228 0.56 -13.41 6.86
C ASP A 228 0.77 -12.52 5.63
N GLY A 229 -0.32 -12.05 5.02
CA GLY A 229 -0.25 -11.03 3.96
C GLY A 229 0.37 -9.73 4.46
N VAL A 230 -0.03 -9.25 5.65
CA VAL A 230 0.53 -8.07 6.29
C VAL A 230 2.04 -8.22 6.55
N LYS A 231 2.50 -9.39 7.03
CA LYS A 231 3.94 -9.68 7.19
C LYS A 231 4.69 -9.59 5.86
N MET A 232 4.12 -10.15 4.79
CA MET A 232 4.71 -10.11 3.45
C MET A 232 4.81 -8.69 2.89
N VAL A 233 3.75 -7.89 3.02
CA VAL A 233 3.74 -6.47 2.60
C VAL A 233 4.79 -5.67 3.37
N ARG A 234 4.84 -5.79 4.71
CA ARG A 234 5.84 -5.12 5.55
C ARG A 234 7.26 -5.53 5.17
N HIS A 235 7.48 -6.82 4.88
CA HIS A 235 8.78 -7.31 4.42
C HIS A 235 9.18 -6.67 3.08
N ALA A 236 8.29 -6.67 2.10
CA ALA A 236 8.54 -6.09 0.79
C ALA A 236 8.78 -4.57 0.86
N ALA A 237 7.98 -3.85 1.68
CA ALA A 237 8.17 -2.42 1.93
C ALA A 237 9.54 -2.13 2.57
N GLY A 238 9.99 -2.95 3.52
CA GLY A 238 11.33 -2.84 4.08
C GLY A 238 12.44 -3.06 3.05
N GLN A 239 12.24 -3.93 2.04
CA GLN A 239 13.18 -4.06 0.94
C GLN A 239 13.27 -2.77 0.11
N ILE A 240 12.13 -2.14 -0.20
CA ILE A 240 12.07 -0.84 -0.89
C ILE A 240 12.84 0.23 -0.13
N GLU A 241 12.56 0.40 1.17
CA GLU A 241 13.26 1.37 2.04
C GLU A 241 14.78 1.12 2.03
N SER A 242 15.21 -0.14 2.11
CA SER A 242 16.62 -0.50 2.16
C SER A 242 17.37 -0.33 0.83
N LEU A 243 16.69 -0.58 -0.29
CA LEU A 243 17.28 -0.53 -1.64
C LEU A 243 17.31 0.88 -2.22
N CYS A 244 16.35 1.74 -1.89
CA CYS A 244 16.24 3.11 -2.40
C CYS A 244 17.58 3.88 -2.37
N PRO A 245 18.27 4.03 -1.22
CA PRO A 245 19.54 4.74 -1.17
C PRO A 245 20.65 4.05 -1.99
N GLN A 246 20.57 2.74 -2.20
CA GLN A 246 21.59 1.98 -2.93
C GLN A 246 21.47 2.13 -4.44
N VAL A 247 20.24 2.22 -4.93
CA VAL A 247 19.94 2.58 -6.33
C VAL A 247 20.48 3.97 -6.62
N ILE A 248 20.22 4.95 -5.74
CA ILE A 248 20.74 6.31 -5.86
C ILE A 248 22.28 6.30 -5.84
N ASN A 249 22.90 5.58 -4.91
CA ASN A 249 24.36 5.44 -4.88
C ASN A 249 24.91 4.81 -6.15
N ALA A 250 24.20 3.83 -6.74
CA ALA A 250 24.61 3.22 -7.99
C ALA A 250 24.50 4.21 -9.17
N ALA A 251 23.44 5.04 -9.19
CA ALA A 251 23.27 6.12 -10.16
C ALA A 251 24.38 7.19 -10.02
N ARG A 252 24.71 7.62 -8.80
CA ARG A 252 25.82 8.55 -8.52
C ARG A 252 27.16 8.03 -9.04
N VAL A 253 27.47 6.76 -8.78
CA VAL A 253 28.69 6.13 -9.30
C VAL A 253 28.69 6.05 -10.81
N LEU A 254 27.54 5.73 -11.42
CA LEU A 254 27.41 5.71 -12.88
C LEU A 254 27.59 7.12 -13.46
N ALA A 255 27.03 8.17 -12.85
CA ALA A 255 27.19 9.54 -13.33
C ALA A 255 28.66 9.98 -13.33
N ALA A 256 29.37 9.78 -12.23
CA ALA A 256 30.79 10.13 -12.10
C ALA A 256 31.72 9.34 -13.04
N ARG A 257 31.27 8.15 -13.51
CA ARG A 257 32.05 7.21 -14.33
C ARG A 257 31.19 6.57 -15.43
N SER A 258 30.50 7.38 -16.23
CA SER A 258 29.49 6.94 -17.20
C SER A 258 29.99 5.94 -18.24
N ARG A 259 31.26 6.06 -18.64
CA ARG A 259 31.93 5.14 -19.60
C ARG A 259 32.45 3.86 -18.95
N SER A 260 32.41 3.74 -17.62
CA SER A 260 32.95 2.58 -16.93
C SER A 260 32.00 1.39 -16.99
N ARG A 261 32.43 0.33 -17.68
CA ARG A 261 31.64 -0.91 -17.81
C ARG A 261 31.23 -1.49 -16.45
N VAL A 262 32.13 -1.49 -15.46
CA VAL A 262 31.79 -1.98 -14.11
C VAL A 262 30.74 -1.10 -13.42
N ALA A 263 30.74 0.22 -13.63
CA ALA A 263 29.71 1.11 -13.08
C ALA A 263 28.34 0.84 -13.74
N GLN A 264 28.31 0.66 -15.06
CA GLN A 264 27.10 0.29 -15.81
C GLN A 264 26.53 -1.06 -15.37
N GLU A 265 27.39 -2.07 -15.19
CA GLU A 265 26.98 -3.40 -14.69
C GLU A 265 26.42 -3.31 -13.26
N ASN A 266 27.00 -2.46 -12.41
CA ASN A 266 26.52 -2.25 -11.05
C ASN A 266 25.17 -1.52 -11.00
N ALA A 267 25.01 -0.43 -11.75
CA ALA A 267 23.74 0.27 -11.86
C ALA A 267 22.63 -0.66 -12.38
N SER A 268 22.91 -1.46 -13.40
CA SER A 268 21.98 -2.46 -13.93
C SER A 268 21.62 -3.54 -12.90
N ALA A 269 22.56 -3.93 -12.02
CA ALA A 269 22.30 -4.91 -10.97
C ALA A 269 21.36 -4.34 -9.89
N PHE A 270 21.54 -3.09 -9.47
CA PHE A 270 20.65 -2.44 -8.50
C PHE A 270 19.29 -2.08 -9.09
N ALA A 271 19.23 -1.66 -10.36
CA ALA A 271 17.97 -1.43 -11.07
C ALA A 271 17.09 -2.68 -11.11
N ARG A 272 17.66 -3.84 -11.47
CA ARG A 272 16.92 -5.12 -11.45
C ARG A 272 16.48 -5.52 -10.05
N ALA A 273 17.29 -5.26 -9.03
CA ALA A 273 16.91 -5.54 -7.64
C ALA A 273 15.74 -4.66 -7.20
N TRP A 274 15.75 -3.38 -7.59
CA TRP A 274 14.64 -2.46 -7.36
C TRP A 274 13.35 -2.92 -8.04
N GLU A 275 13.40 -3.20 -9.35
CA GLU A 275 12.23 -3.68 -10.10
C GLU A 275 11.64 -4.95 -9.49
N ALA A 276 12.51 -5.88 -9.05
CA ALA A 276 12.07 -7.10 -8.38
C ALA A 276 11.41 -6.82 -7.02
N ALA A 277 11.96 -5.89 -6.23
CA ALA A 277 11.38 -5.50 -4.95
C ALA A 277 10.04 -4.76 -5.11
N VAL A 278 9.92 -3.90 -6.13
CA VAL A 278 8.66 -3.22 -6.46
C VAL A 278 7.61 -4.25 -6.88
N ARG A 279 7.94 -5.19 -7.77
CA ARG A 279 7.02 -6.27 -8.15
C ARG A 279 6.56 -7.08 -6.93
N LEU A 280 7.50 -7.49 -6.08
CA LEU A 280 7.17 -8.22 -4.85
C LEU A 280 6.22 -7.42 -3.95
N LEU A 281 6.43 -6.11 -3.81
CA LEU A 281 5.54 -5.26 -3.03
C LEU A 281 4.15 -5.16 -3.67
N THR A 282 4.09 -4.97 -4.98
CA THR A 282 2.83 -4.92 -5.75
C THR A 282 2.02 -6.20 -5.56
N ASP A 283 2.66 -7.36 -5.74
CA ASP A 283 2.01 -8.67 -5.62
C ASP A 283 1.51 -8.90 -4.19
N ALA A 284 2.34 -8.58 -3.18
CA ALA A 284 1.95 -8.71 -1.77
C ALA A 284 0.78 -7.79 -1.39
N VAL A 285 0.73 -6.57 -1.96
CA VAL A 285 -0.38 -5.62 -1.74
C VAL A 285 -1.67 -6.12 -2.38
N ASP A 286 -1.58 -6.75 -3.56
CA ASP A 286 -2.74 -7.35 -4.22
C ASP A 286 -3.31 -8.52 -3.43
N ASP A 287 -2.46 -9.41 -2.91
CA ASP A 287 -2.89 -10.57 -2.12
C ASP A 287 -3.64 -10.18 -0.83
N VAL A 288 -3.40 -8.95 -0.34
CA VAL A 288 -4.09 -8.38 0.82
C VAL A 288 -5.37 -7.62 0.44
N THR A 289 -5.42 -7.10 -0.79
CA THR A 289 -6.52 -6.27 -1.28
C THR A 289 -7.60 -7.15 -1.90
N THR A 290 -8.84 -7.04 -1.42
CA THR A 290 -9.94 -7.83 -1.98
C THR A 290 -10.24 -7.43 -3.43
N ILE A 291 -10.45 -8.43 -4.30
CA ILE A 291 -10.70 -8.17 -5.72
C ILE A 291 -11.96 -7.33 -5.97
N ASP A 292 -13.00 -7.48 -5.14
CA ASP A 292 -14.24 -6.71 -5.26
C ASP A 292 -14.02 -5.21 -5.09
N ASP A 293 -13.27 -4.82 -4.04
CA ASP A 293 -12.93 -3.41 -3.80
C ASP A 293 -11.99 -2.89 -4.91
N PHE A 294 -11.03 -3.70 -5.37
CA PHE A 294 -10.13 -3.37 -6.47
C PHE A 294 -10.87 -3.08 -7.78
N LEU A 295 -11.80 -3.96 -8.17
CA LEU A 295 -12.59 -3.81 -9.39
C LEU A 295 -13.51 -2.59 -9.31
N ALA A 296 -14.20 -2.41 -8.17
CA ALA A 296 -15.11 -1.28 -7.98
C ALA A 296 -14.38 0.08 -8.04
N VAL A 297 -13.18 0.19 -7.49
CA VAL A 297 -12.37 1.41 -7.59
C VAL A 297 -11.81 1.59 -9.00
N SER A 298 -11.29 0.53 -9.61
CA SER A 298 -10.73 0.60 -10.96
C SER A 298 -11.76 1.01 -12.00
N GLU A 299 -13.01 0.54 -11.88
CA GLU A 299 -14.13 0.99 -12.72
C GLU A 299 -14.35 2.50 -12.62
N ASN A 300 -14.45 3.04 -11.39
CA ASN A 300 -14.65 4.47 -11.17
C ASN A 300 -13.47 5.30 -11.70
N HIS A 301 -12.24 4.83 -11.50
CA HIS A 301 -11.04 5.50 -11.99
C HIS A 301 -10.97 5.51 -13.52
N ILE A 302 -11.27 4.39 -14.18
CA ILE A 302 -11.31 4.33 -15.65
C ILE A 302 -12.40 5.26 -16.18
N LEU A 303 -13.57 5.31 -15.55
CA LEU A 303 -14.65 6.23 -15.93
C LEU A 303 -14.23 7.70 -15.80
N GLU A 304 -13.56 8.05 -14.70
CA GLU A 304 -13.04 9.41 -14.48
C GLU A 304 -11.95 9.76 -15.51
N ASP A 305 -11.01 8.86 -15.76
CA ASP A 305 -9.94 9.08 -16.74
C ASP A 305 -10.50 9.21 -18.17
N VAL A 306 -11.54 8.44 -18.52
CA VAL A 306 -12.27 8.58 -19.79
C VAL A 306 -12.93 9.95 -19.90
N ASN A 307 -13.61 10.43 -18.85
CA ASN A 307 -14.21 11.76 -18.85
C ASN A 307 -13.15 12.86 -19.05
N LYS A 308 -12.01 12.77 -18.35
CA LYS A 308 -10.88 13.71 -18.53
C LYS A 308 -10.29 13.65 -19.93
N CYS A 309 -10.18 12.44 -20.50
CA CYS A 309 -9.70 12.23 -21.87
C CYS A 309 -10.63 12.89 -22.91
N VAL A 310 -11.96 12.78 -22.74
CA VAL A 310 -12.95 13.45 -23.59
C VAL A 310 -12.86 14.97 -23.47
N VAL A 311 -12.68 15.51 -22.26
CA VAL A 311 -12.51 16.96 -22.05
C VAL A 311 -11.23 17.45 -22.74
N ALA A 312 -10.09 16.77 -22.55
CA ALA A 312 -8.84 17.13 -23.21
C ALA A 312 -8.95 17.12 -24.75
N LEU A 313 -9.71 16.17 -25.31
CA LEU A 313 -10.01 16.12 -26.74
C LEU A 313 -10.85 17.33 -27.21
N GLN A 314 -11.85 17.74 -26.43
CA GLN A 314 -12.69 18.90 -26.74
C GLN A 314 -11.92 20.22 -26.65
N GLU A 315 -11.00 20.32 -25.69
CA GLU A 315 -10.17 21.51 -25.46
C GLU A 315 -8.96 21.57 -26.41
N GLY A 316 -8.64 20.47 -27.11
CA GLY A 316 -7.49 20.39 -28.00
C GLY A 316 -6.16 20.36 -27.23
N ASP A 317 -6.13 19.78 -26.03
CA ASP A 317 -4.92 19.61 -25.21
C ASP A 317 -4.29 18.22 -25.46
N PRO A 318 -3.25 18.13 -26.31
CA PRO A 318 -2.63 16.85 -26.66
C PRO A 318 -1.89 16.21 -25.49
N ASP A 319 -1.31 16.99 -24.57
CA ASP A 319 -0.51 16.48 -23.46
C ASP A 319 -1.41 15.81 -22.41
N SER A 320 -2.54 16.46 -22.10
CA SER A 320 -3.55 15.85 -21.22
C SER A 320 -4.22 14.65 -21.85
N LEU A 321 -4.46 14.67 -23.17
CA LEU A 321 -5.00 13.53 -23.90
C LEU A 321 -4.06 12.31 -23.84
N GLU A 322 -2.76 12.50 -24.10
CA GLU A 322 -1.78 11.41 -24.06
C GLU A 322 -1.67 10.81 -22.65
N ARG A 323 -1.58 11.67 -21.63
CA ARG A 323 -1.48 11.26 -20.23
C ARG A 323 -2.72 10.50 -19.75
N THR A 324 -3.93 11.00 -20.02
CA THR A 324 -5.17 10.35 -19.61
C THR A 324 -5.38 9.03 -20.36
N ALA A 325 -5.07 8.97 -21.66
CA ALA A 325 -5.07 7.72 -22.42
C ALA A 325 -4.05 6.72 -21.89
N GLY A 326 -2.86 7.17 -21.48
CA GLY A 326 -1.85 6.36 -20.80
C GLY A 326 -2.38 5.75 -19.50
N ALA A 327 -3.02 6.56 -18.65
CA ALA A 327 -3.62 6.10 -17.40
C ALA A 327 -4.70 5.04 -17.63
N ILE A 328 -5.61 5.27 -18.59
CA ILE A 328 -6.67 4.30 -18.96
C ILE A 328 -6.04 2.96 -19.38
N ARG A 329 -5.03 3.00 -20.26
CA ARG A 329 -4.33 1.77 -20.71
C ARG A 329 -3.65 1.06 -19.55
N GLY A 330 -2.96 1.80 -18.69
CA GLY A 330 -2.29 1.26 -17.51
C GLY A 330 -3.27 0.57 -16.56
N ARG A 331 -4.40 1.22 -16.25
CA ARG A 331 -5.42 0.66 -15.36
C ARG A 331 -6.12 -0.55 -15.99
N ALA A 332 -6.46 -0.50 -17.27
CA ALA A 332 -7.05 -1.64 -17.97
C ALA A 332 -6.10 -2.86 -17.99
N ALA A 333 -4.81 -2.64 -18.27
CA ALA A 333 -3.80 -3.70 -18.21
C ALA A 333 -3.65 -4.26 -16.78
N ARG A 334 -3.68 -3.39 -15.78
CA ARG A 334 -3.64 -3.79 -14.37
C ARG A 334 -4.83 -4.64 -13.96
N VAL A 335 -6.05 -4.23 -14.35
CA VAL A 335 -7.28 -5.01 -14.14
C VAL A 335 -7.15 -6.39 -14.77
N CYS A 336 -6.67 -6.48 -16.01
CA CYS A 336 -6.45 -7.77 -16.67
C CYS A 336 -5.47 -8.65 -15.89
N SER A 337 -4.37 -8.08 -15.39
CA SER A 337 -3.35 -8.80 -14.61
C SER A 337 -3.92 -9.34 -13.29
N VAL A 338 -4.55 -8.48 -12.49
CA VAL A 338 -5.10 -8.85 -11.17
C VAL A 338 -6.19 -9.90 -11.32
N VAL A 339 -7.12 -9.72 -12.27
CA VAL A 339 -8.20 -10.69 -12.50
C VAL A 339 -7.66 -12.03 -12.99
N THR A 340 -6.65 -12.03 -13.88
CA THR A 340 -6.05 -13.29 -14.36
C THR A 340 -5.39 -14.05 -13.21
N GLN A 341 -4.60 -13.36 -12.38
CA GLN A 341 -3.93 -13.96 -11.23
C GLN A 341 -4.93 -14.46 -10.19
N GLU A 342 -6.01 -13.72 -9.92
CA GLU A 342 -7.05 -14.16 -9.00
C GLU A 342 -7.77 -15.41 -9.54
N MET A 343 -7.99 -15.53 -10.85
CA MET A 343 -8.59 -16.72 -11.44
C MET A 343 -7.72 -17.98 -11.30
N ASP A 344 -6.40 -17.85 -11.13
CA ASP A 344 -5.50 -18.99 -10.88
C ASP A 344 -5.75 -19.62 -9.50
N ASN A 345 -6.41 -18.92 -8.58
CA ASN A 345 -6.81 -19.45 -7.26
C ASN A 345 -8.01 -20.41 -7.33
N TYR A 346 -8.68 -20.52 -8.48
CA TYR A 346 -9.90 -21.32 -8.66
C TYR A 346 -9.65 -22.51 -9.60
N GLU A 347 -10.36 -23.62 -9.36
CA GLU A 347 -10.34 -24.73 -10.31
C GLU A 347 -10.94 -24.34 -11.67
N PRO A 348 -10.34 -24.77 -12.79
CA PRO A 348 -10.88 -24.49 -14.13
C PRO A 348 -12.33 -24.95 -14.29
N CYS A 349 -13.24 -24.01 -14.54
CA CYS A 349 -14.66 -24.27 -14.69
C CYS A 349 -15.34 -23.21 -15.58
N ILE A 350 -16.67 -23.27 -15.69
CA ILE A 350 -17.44 -22.31 -16.51
C ILE A 350 -17.27 -20.87 -15.98
N TYR A 351 -17.16 -20.69 -14.66
CA TYR A 351 -16.94 -19.38 -14.06
C TYR A 351 -15.59 -18.79 -14.48
N THR A 352 -14.48 -19.49 -14.23
CA THR A 352 -13.13 -19.00 -14.59
C THR A 352 -12.99 -18.79 -16.09
N LYS A 353 -13.57 -19.68 -16.91
CA LYS A 353 -13.59 -19.51 -18.37
C LYS A 353 -14.28 -18.22 -18.81
N ARG A 354 -15.49 -17.92 -18.28
CA ARG A 354 -16.23 -16.70 -18.66
C ARG A 354 -15.51 -15.42 -18.21
N VAL A 355 -14.88 -15.43 -17.04
CA VAL A 355 -14.09 -14.29 -16.55
C VAL A 355 -12.87 -14.07 -17.45
N LEU A 356 -12.11 -15.12 -17.76
CA LEU A 356 -10.93 -15.04 -18.62
C LEU A 356 -11.27 -14.65 -20.08
N GLU A 357 -12.45 -15.05 -20.59
CA GLU A 357 -12.96 -14.57 -21.87
C GLU A 357 -13.20 -13.05 -21.85
N ALA A 358 -13.82 -12.51 -20.80
CA ALA A 358 -14.02 -11.06 -20.64
C ALA A 358 -12.69 -10.30 -20.55
N VAL A 359 -11.71 -10.84 -19.80
CA VAL A 359 -10.35 -10.28 -19.72
C VAL A 359 -9.67 -10.27 -21.10
N THR A 360 -9.82 -11.35 -21.86
CA THR A 360 -9.26 -11.48 -23.22
C THR A 360 -9.88 -10.44 -24.15
N VAL A 361 -11.21 -10.25 -24.09
CA VAL A 361 -11.92 -9.21 -24.85
C VAL A 361 -11.38 -7.82 -24.50
N LEU A 362 -11.26 -7.49 -23.22
CA LEU A 362 -10.76 -6.18 -22.78
C LEU A 362 -9.31 -5.93 -23.25
N ARG A 363 -8.46 -6.94 -23.18
CA ARG A 363 -7.05 -6.85 -23.57
C ARG A 363 -6.85 -6.76 -25.08
N ASP A 364 -7.59 -7.56 -25.84
CA ASP A 364 -7.30 -7.81 -27.25
C ASP A 364 -8.15 -6.96 -28.20
N GLN A 365 -9.31 -6.43 -27.78
CA GLN A 365 -10.09 -5.46 -28.59
C GLN A 365 -9.56 -4.01 -28.51
N GLY A 366 -8.56 -3.75 -27.67
CA GLY A 366 -7.89 -2.44 -27.53
C GLY A 366 -6.59 -2.30 -28.34
N LYS A 367 -6.22 -3.31 -29.14
CA LYS A 367 -5.15 -3.25 -30.14
C LYS A 367 -5.76 -3.05 -31.52
#